data_AF-A0A3D3V7Q7-F1
#
_entry.id   AF-A0A3D3V7Q7-F1
#
_cell.length_a   1.000
_cell.length_b   1.000
_cell.length_c   1.000
_cell.angle_alpha   90.00
_cell.angle_beta   90.00
_cell.angle_gamma   90.00
#
_symmetry.space_group_name_H-M   'P 1'
#
loop_
_entity.id
_entity.type
_entity.pdbx_description
1 polymer ?
#
loop_
_entity_poly.entity_id
_entity_poly.type
_entity_poly.pdbx_seq_one_letter_code
_entity_poly.pdbx_strand_id
1 'polypeptide(L)'
;LRVLARDGGGHRSPNAGWPEAAMAGAIGIALAGPRAYDGRVEDEPWVGGEFGAQVVSGDIRRALYLFVVACLLEAAIVALLAMLLLR
;
A
#
# COMPACT_ATOMS: atom_id res chain seq x y z
N LEU A 1 7.79 3.06 6.40
CA LEU A 1 7.93 4.53 6.23
C LEU A 1 8.96 4.94 5.18
N ARG A 2 10.16 4.34 5.12
CA ARG A 2 11.16 4.64 4.07
C ARG A 2 10.59 4.47 2.66
N VAL A 3 9.99 3.31 2.38
CA VAL A 3 9.35 3.00 1.08
C VAL A 3 8.21 3.96 0.77
N LEU A 4 7.33 4.22 1.74
CA LEU A 4 6.26 5.22 1.63
C LEU A 4 6.79 6.59 1.18
N ALA A 5 7.83 7.10 1.84
CA ALA A 5 8.39 8.41 1.53
C ALA A 5 9.14 8.44 0.19
N ARG A 6 9.84 7.35 -0.17
CA ARG A 6 10.60 7.24 -1.41
C ARG A 6 9.72 7.03 -2.63
N ASP A 7 8.73 6.15 -2.53
CA ASP A 7 7.99 5.62 -3.68
C ASP A 7 6.54 6.14 -3.76
N GLY A 8 5.98 6.66 -2.65
CA GLY A 8 4.55 7.01 -2.56
C GLY A 8 4.09 8.09 -3.53
N GLY A 9 4.98 9.00 -3.92
CA GLY A 9 4.72 10.04 -4.93
C GLY A 9 4.99 9.63 -6.38
N GLY A 10 5.57 8.45 -6.62
CA GLY A 10 5.97 7.99 -7.96
C GLY A 10 4.86 7.32 -8.75
N HIS A 11 3.74 7.00 -8.11
CA HIS A 11 2.61 6.35 -8.77
C HIS A 11 1.77 7.35 -9.57
N ARG A 12 1.27 6.95 -10.75
CA ARG A 12 0.42 7.79 -11.62
C ARG A 12 -0.79 8.38 -10.88
N SER A 13 -1.38 7.57 -9.99
CA SER A 13 -2.46 7.99 -9.10
C SER A 13 -1.91 8.35 -7.71
N PRO A 14 -2.07 9.61 -7.26
CA PRO A 14 -1.66 10.01 -5.91
C PRO A 14 -2.46 9.29 -4.83
N ASN A 15 -3.70 8.87 -5.12
CA ASN A 15 -4.53 8.14 -4.17
C ASN A 15 -4.10 6.68 -4.00
N ALA A 16 -3.38 6.12 -4.98
CA ALA A 16 -2.92 4.73 -4.94
C ALA A 16 -1.46 4.61 -4.46
N GLY A 17 -0.58 5.55 -4.84
CA GLY A 17 0.86 5.44 -4.57
C GLY A 17 1.23 5.39 -3.10
N TRP A 18 0.66 6.26 -2.27
CA TRP A 18 0.97 6.28 -0.84
C TRP A 18 0.49 5.01 -0.13
N PRO A 19 -0.78 4.56 -0.27
CA PRO A 19 -1.20 3.30 0.34
C PRO A 19 -0.41 2.07 -0.14
N GLU A 20 -0.10 1.98 -1.44
CA GLU A 20 0.67 0.87 -2.00
C GLU A 20 2.11 0.85 -1.47
N ALA A 21 2.78 2.00 -1.39
CA ALA A 21 4.13 2.11 -0.84
C ALA A 21 4.18 1.84 0.67
N ALA A 22 3.13 2.20 1.41
CA ALA A 22 2.99 1.83 2.82
C ALA A 22 2.85 0.30 2.97
N MET A 23 1.98 -0.32 2.19
CA MET A 23 1.75 -1.77 2.18
C MET A 23 3.04 -2.52 1.83
N ALA A 24 3.66 -2.21 0.70
CA ALA A 24 4.90 -2.81 0.22
C ALA A 24 6.00 -2.77 1.29
N GLY A 25 6.20 -1.60 1.91
CA GLY A 25 7.17 -1.43 2.98
C GLY A 25 6.82 -2.17 4.28
N ALA A 26 5.55 -2.36 4.59
CA ALA A 26 5.10 -3.00 5.83
C ALA A 26 5.18 -4.52 5.77
N ILE A 27 4.87 -5.13 4.62
CA ILE A 27 4.91 -6.60 4.46
C ILE A 27 6.17 -7.10 3.75
N GLY A 28 6.99 -6.20 3.20
CA GLY A 28 8.30 -6.50 2.65
C GLY A 28 8.25 -7.14 1.26
N ILE A 29 7.42 -6.58 0.37
CA ILE A 29 7.26 -7.08 -1.01
C ILE A 29 7.34 -5.92 -2.01
N ALA A 30 7.71 -6.24 -3.25
CA ALA A 30 7.63 -5.30 -4.36
C ALA A 30 6.24 -5.37 -5.03
N LEU A 31 5.67 -4.21 -5.37
CA LEU A 31 4.36 -4.06 -6.03
C LEU A 31 4.48 -3.21 -7.30
N ALA A 32 3.39 -3.17 -8.08
CA ALA A 32 3.14 -2.23 -9.18
C ALA A 32 4.07 -2.25 -10.41
N GLY A 33 5.18 -2.98 -10.38
CA GLY A 33 6.15 -3.10 -11.48
C GLY A 33 5.56 -3.58 -12.80
N PRO A 34 6.37 -3.96 -13.80
CA PRO A 34 5.92 -4.07 -15.19
C PRO A 34 4.55 -4.75 -15.34
N ARG A 35 3.57 -3.98 -15.82
CA ARG A 35 2.16 -4.41 -15.88
C ARG A 35 1.85 -4.89 -17.27
N ALA A 36 1.26 -6.09 -17.37
CA ALA A 36 0.76 -6.60 -18.62
C ALA A 36 -0.70 -6.18 -18.80
N TYR A 37 -0.96 -5.33 -19.80
CA TYR A 37 -2.30 -4.95 -20.25
C TYR A 37 -2.43 -5.26 -21.74
N ASP A 38 -3.47 -6.01 -22.13
CA ASP A 38 -3.76 -6.35 -23.54
C ASP A 38 -2.54 -6.89 -24.31
N GLY A 39 -1.72 -7.72 -23.65
CA GLY A 39 -0.52 -8.32 -24.23
C GLY A 39 0.67 -7.36 -24.37
N ARG A 40 0.56 -6.11 -23.92
CA ARG A 40 1.65 -5.14 -23.82
C ARG A 40 2.13 -5.03 -22.38
N VAL A 41 3.44 -5.01 -22.21
CA VAL A 41 4.08 -4.75 -20.91
C VAL A 41 4.42 -3.27 -20.84
N GLU A 42 3.79 -2.55 -19.91
CA GLU A 42 4.20 -1.21 -19.52
C GLU A 42 5.30 -1.33 -18.46
N ASP A 43 6.45 -0.69 -18.71
CA ASP A 43 7.60 -0.68 -17.80
C ASP A 43 7.37 0.32 -16.65
N GLU A 44 6.41 -0.01 -15.78
CA GLU A 44 6.13 0.77 -14.58
C GLU A 44 7.17 0.51 -13.48
N PRO A 45 7.55 1.54 -12.70
CA PRO A 45 8.49 1.37 -11.62
C PRO A 45 7.92 0.49 -10.50
N TRP A 46 8.77 -0.35 -9.94
CA TRP A 46 8.44 -1.12 -8.75
C TRP A 46 8.29 -0.22 -7.52
N VAL A 47 7.17 -0.34 -6.82
CA VAL A 47 7.00 0.19 -5.48
C VAL A 47 7.60 -0.80 -4.49
N GLY A 48 8.51 -0.35 -3.62
CA GLY A 48 9.22 -1.25 -2.73
C GLY A 48 10.22 -2.16 -3.46
N GLY A 49 10.80 -1.71 -4.59
CA GLY A 49 11.73 -2.51 -5.41
C GLY A 49 13.02 -2.99 -4.72
N GLU A 50 13.22 -2.64 -3.45
CA GLU A 50 14.26 -3.23 -2.58
C GLU A 50 13.88 -4.63 -2.06
N PHE A 51 12.63 -5.03 -2.20
CA PHE A 51 12.12 -6.35 -1.83
C PHE A 51 11.91 -7.24 -3.06
N GLY A 52 11.59 -8.52 -2.82
CA GLY A 52 11.27 -9.48 -3.87
C GLY A 52 9.88 -9.25 -4.48
N ALA A 53 9.78 -9.42 -5.80
CA ALA A 53 8.51 -9.50 -6.54
C ALA A 53 7.89 -10.91 -6.55
N GLN A 54 8.59 -11.91 -6.01
CA GLN A 54 8.09 -13.28 -5.86
C GLN A 54 7.16 -13.36 -4.64
N VAL A 55 5.89 -13.02 -4.87
CA VAL A 55 4.85 -13.06 -3.84
C VAL A 55 4.23 -14.45 -3.75
N VAL A 56 3.84 -14.85 -2.53
CA VAL A 56 3.14 -16.12 -2.27
C VAL A 56 1.75 -15.85 -1.72
N SER A 57 0.89 -16.88 -1.71
CA SER A 57 -0.49 -16.75 -1.18
C SER A 57 -0.55 -16.31 0.30
N GLY A 58 0.52 -16.55 1.06
CA GLY A 58 0.67 -16.04 2.43
C GLY A 58 0.70 -14.51 2.52
N ASP A 59 1.21 -13.83 1.50
CA ASP A 59 1.30 -12.36 1.48
C ASP A 59 -0.07 -11.71 1.33
N ILE A 60 -1.02 -12.37 0.66
CA ILE A 60 -2.42 -11.93 0.61
C ILE A 60 -2.99 -11.86 2.03
N ARG A 61 -2.76 -12.88 2.86
CA ARG A 61 -3.22 -12.88 4.26
C ARG A 61 -2.56 -11.77 5.07
N ARG A 62 -1.26 -11.53 4.88
CA ARG A 62 -0.54 -10.43 5.55
C ARG A 62 -1.07 -9.07 5.13
N ALA A 63 -1.33 -8.87 3.84
CA ALA A 63 -1.91 -7.65 3.29
C ALA A 63 -3.33 -7.40 3.83
N LEU A 64 -4.20 -8.42 3.82
CA LEU A 64 -5.56 -8.31 4.35
C LEU A 64 -5.57 -8.04 5.85
N TYR A 65 -4.69 -8.69 6.62
CA TYR A 65 -4.55 -8.40 8.04
C TYR A 65 -4.15 -6.94 8.28
N LEU A 66 -3.13 -6.45 7.57
CA LEU A 66 -2.71 -5.06 7.69
C LEU A 66 -3.82 -4.08 7.28
N PHE A 67 -4.55 -4.38 6.21
CA PHE A 67 -5.69 -3.59 5.76
C PHE A 67 -6.78 -3.49 6.82
N VAL A 68 -7.20 -4.62 7.41
CA VAL A 68 -8.22 -4.63 8.47
C VAL A 68 -7.77 -3.83 9.69
N VAL A 69 -6.51 -4.00 10.12
CA VAL A 69 -5.96 -3.21 11.24
C VAL A 69 -5.95 -1.72 10.91
N ALA A 70 -5.58 -1.32 9.70
CA ALA A 70 -5.59 0.08 9.26
C ALA A 70 -7.01 0.68 9.31
N CYS A 71 -8.02 -0.05 8.81
CA CYS A 71 -9.42 0.39 8.86
C CYS A 71 -9.94 0.52 10.30
N LEU A 72 -9.57 -0.40 11.20
CA LEU A 72 -9.96 -0.33 12.61
C LEU A 72 -9.33 0.89 13.31
N LEU A 73 -8.06 1.19 13.02
CA LEU A 73 -7.39 2.39 13.54
C LEU A 73 -8.03 3.67 13.01
N GLU A 74 -8.32 3.74 11.71
CA GLU A 74 -9.03 4.87 11.09
C GLU A 74 -10.41 5.07 11.75
N ALA A 75 -11.20 4.02 11.90
CA ALA A 75 -12.51 4.08 12.53
C ALA A 75 -12.42 4.58 13.99
N ALA A 76 -11.42 4.12 14.74
CA ALA A 76 -11.18 4.58 16.11
C ALA A 76 -10.82 6.08 16.17
N ILE A 77 -9.97 6.56 15.25
CA ILE A 77 -9.61 7.98 15.16
C ILE A 77 -10.83 8.83 14.82
N VAL A 78 -11.63 8.42 13.83
CA VAL A 78 -12.87 9.13 13.44
C VAL A 78 -13.86 9.18 14.60
N ALA A 79 -14.07 8.06 15.30
CA ALA A 79 -14.93 7.99 16.47
C ALA A 79 -14.45 8.92 17.59
N LEU A 80 -13.14 8.97 17.85
CA LEU A 80 -12.55 9.87 18.83
C LEU A 80 -12.76 11.34 18.46
N LEU A 81 -12.51 11.72 17.20
CA LEU A 81 -12.73 13.08 16.73
C LEU A 81 -14.21 13.47 16.83
N ALA A 82 -15.13 12.59 16.44
CA ALA A 82 -16.56 12.82 16.59
C ALA A 82 -16.94 13.03 18.06
N MET A 83 -16.42 12.18 18.97
CA MET A 83 -16.62 12.33 20.42
C MET A 83 -16.02 13.59 21.02
N LEU A 84 -15.09 14.28 20.35
CA LEU A 84 -14.50 15.54 20.81
C LEU A 84 -15.20 16.76 20.22
N LEU A 85 -15.64 16.66 18.96
CA LEU A 85 -16.27 17.75 18.20
C LEU A 85 -17.78 17.84 18.41
N LEU A 86 -18.45 16.74 18.77
CA LEU A 86 -19.90 16.66 19.01
C LEU A 86 -20.26 16.69 20.51
N ARG A 87 -19.30 17.01 21.38
CA ARG A 87 -19.62 17.41 22.77
C ARG A 87 -20.17 18.81 22.79
#